data_AF-A0A0C9ZH90-F1
#
_entry.id   AF-A0A0C9ZH90-F1
#
_cell.length_a   1.000
_cell.length_b   1.000
_cell.length_c   1.000
_cell.angle_alpha   90.00
_cell.angle_beta   90.00
_cell.angle_gamma   90.00
#
_symmetry.space_group_name_H-M   'P 1'
#
loop_
_entity.id
_entity.type
_entity.pdbx_description
1 polymer ?
#
loop_
_entity_poly.entity_id
_entity_poly.type
_entity_poly.pdbx_seq_one_letter_code
_entity_poly.pdbx_strand_id
1 'polypeptide(L)' 'TLKQRIEILDWHYANGKIQTKTATHFNTVYPTLHLTQPRISDWIKQETRW' A
#
# COMPACT_ATOMS: atom_id res chain seq x y z
N THR A 1 4.86 4.33 8.95
CA THR A 1 6.25 4.79 8.78
C THR A 1 6.69 4.57 7.33
N LEU A 2 7.81 5.14 6.88
CA LEU A 2 8.32 4.93 5.50
C LEU A 2 8.53 3.44 5.20
N LYS A 3 9.13 2.70 6.15
CA LYS A 3 9.33 1.25 6.06
C LYS A 3 8.04 0.47 5.75
N GLN A 4 6.94 0.79 6.44
CA GLN A 4 5.65 0.15 6.18
C GLN A 4 5.13 0.47 4.77
N ARG A 5 5.32 1.71 4.29
CA ARG A 5 4.89 2.06 2.93
C ARG A 5 5.67 1.26 1.88
N ILE A 6 7.00 1.13 2.05
CA ILE A 6 7.85 0.32 1.17
C ILE A 6 7.37 -1.13 1.15
N GLU A 7 7.17 -1.75 2.32
CA GLU A 7 6.67 -3.13 2.41
C GLU A 7 5.31 -3.32 1.71
N ILE A 8 4.39 -2.37 1.91
CA ILE A 8 3.06 -2.40 1.28
C ILE A 8 3.16 -2.34 -0.24
N LEU A 9 4.04 -1.49 -0.77
CA LEU A 9 4.22 -1.30 -2.21
C LEU A 9 4.98 -2.48 -2.84
N ASP A 10 6.02 -2.99 -2.18
CA ASP A 10 6.71 -4.20 -2.61
C ASP A 10 5.76 -5.40 -2.71
N TRP A 11 4.93 -5.60 -1.69
CA TRP A 11 3.91 -6.65 -1.70
C TRP A 11 2.87 -6.43 -2.80
N HIS A 12 2.44 -5.17 -3.02
CA HIS A 12 1.52 -4.81 -4.10
C HIS A 12 2.07 -5.21 -5.47
N TYR A 13 3.35 -4.95 -5.73
CA TYR A 13 4.02 -5.34 -6.97
C TYR A 13 4.16 -6.85 -7.12
N ALA A 14 4.47 -7.57 -6.04
CA ALA A 14 4.57 -9.03 -6.05
C ALA A 14 3.20 -9.74 -6.21
N ASN A 15 2.10 -9.12 -5.78
CA ASN A 15 0.78 -9.76 -5.68
C ASN A 15 -0.24 -9.26 -6.72
N GLY A 16 0.23 -8.94 -7.93
CA GLY A 16 -0.63 -8.66 -9.09
C GLY A 16 -1.18 -7.23 -9.14
N LYS A 17 -0.66 -6.30 -8.32
CA LYS A 17 -0.94 -4.86 -8.39
C LYS A 17 -2.42 -4.50 -8.20
N ILE A 18 -3.15 -5.28 -7.42
CA ILE A 18 -4.57 -5.01 -7.11
C ILE A 18 -4.65 -4.16 -5.83
N GLN A 19 -4.89 -2.86 -5.99
CA GLN A 19 -4.85 -1.89 -4.89
C GLN A 19 -5.90 -2.16 -3.79
N THR A 20 -7.12 -2.57 -4.17
CA THR A 20 -8.16 -2.96 -3.20
C THR A 20 -7.72 -4.16 -2.36
N LYS A 21 -7.14 -5.19 -2.99
CA LYS A 21 -6.58 -6.37 -2.32
C LYS A 21 -5.44 -5.99 -1.37
N THR A 22 -4.54 -5.10 -1.80
CA THR A 22 -3.47 -4.57 -0.94
C THR A 22 -4.04 -3.84 0.26
N ALA A 23 -5.03 -2.96 0.09
CA ALA A 23 -5.66 -2.25 1.20
C ALA A 23 -6.33 -3.21 2.19
N THR A 24 -7.10 -4.19 1.70
CA THR A 24 -7.74 -5.21 2.54
C THR A 24 -6.69 -6.02 3.31
N HIS A 25 -5.65 -6.51 2.65
CA HIS A 25 -4.59 -7.28 3.29
C HIS A 25 -3.87 -6.47 4.37
N PHE A 26 -3.40 -5.27 4.06
CA PHE A 26 -2.64 -4.48 5.03
C PHE A 26 -3.50 -3.76 6.06
N ASN A 27 -4.82 -3.71 5.91
CA ASN A 27 -5.70 -3.34 7.03
C ASN A 27 -5.78 -4.43 8.10
N THR A 28 -5.49 -5.70 7.78
CA THR A 28 -5.38 -6.75 8.81
C THR A 28 -4.00 -6.73 9.48
N VAL A 29 -2.94 -6.46 8.72
CA VAL A 29 -1.56 -6.38 9.23
C VAL A 29 -1.31 -5.06 10.00
N TYR A 30 -1.81 -3.95 9.47
CA TYR A 30 -1.63 -2.60 9.99
C TYR A 30 -2.99 -1.88 10.14
N PRO A 31 -3.85 -2.31 11.08
CA PRO A 31 -5.20 -1.78 11.22
C PRO A 31 -5.24 -0.28 11.53
N THR A 32 -4.21 0.24 12.21
CA THR A 32 -4.08 1.67 12.53
C THR A 32 -3.78 2.53 11.30
N LEU A 33 -3.36 1.94 10.17
CA LEU A 33 -3.13 2.69 8.95
C LEU A 33 -4.42 3.05 8.24
N HIS A 34 -5.53 2.34 8.44
CA HIS A 34 -6.81 2.58 7.76
C HIS A 34 -6.62 2.83 6.26
N LEU A 35 -5.99 1.87 5.59
CA LEU A 35 -5.67 1.94 4.16
C LEU A 35 -6.94 1.88 3.32
N THR A 36 -6.93 2.68 2.26
CA THR A 36 -7.97 2.69 1.25
C THR A 36 -7.31 2.56 -0.12
N GLN A 37 -8.06 2.09 -1.12
CA GLN A 37 -7.54 2.01 -2.48
C GLN A 37 -7.02 3.36 -3.00
N PRO A 38 -7.73 4.50 -2.83
CA PRO A 38 -7.22 5.80 -3.23
C PRO A 38 -5.88 6.15 -2.58
N ARG A 39 -5.70 5.84 -1.29
CA ARG A 39 -4.45 6.12 -0.58
C ARG A 39 -3.27 5.33 -1.14
N ILE A 40 -3.49 4.07 -1.53
CA ILE A 40 -2.45 3.27 -2.19
C ILE A 40 -2.15 3.82 -3.57
N SER A 41 -3.16 4.23 -4.34
CA SER A 41 -2.97 4.90 -5.63
C SER A 41 -2.13 6.18 -5.51
N ASP A 42 -2.39 7.00 -4.48
CA ASP A 42 -1.61 8.21 -4.21
C ASP A 42 -0.17 7.91 -3.85
N TRP A 43 0.09 6.81 -3.13
CA TRP A 43 1.45 6.38 -2.81
C TRP A 43 2.20 5.93 -4.07
N ILE A 44 1.57 5.13 -4.92
CA ILE A 44 2.15 4.67 -6.19
C ILE A 44 2.51 5.87 -7.09
N LYS A 45 1.64 6.88 -7.18
CA LYS A 45 1.91 8.10 -7.98
C LYS A 45 3.09 8.92 -7.44
N GLN A 46 3.37 8.80 -6.15
CA GLN A 46 4.41 9.55 -5.47
C GLN A 46 5.70 8.75 -5.26
N GLU A 47 5.77 7.47 -5.66
CA GLU A 47 6.97 6.65 -5.55
C GLU A 47 8.20 7.30 -6.20
N THR A 48 8.01 8.05 -7.28
CA THR A 48 9.10 8.74 -7.99
C THR A 48 9.59 10.02 -7.28
N ARG A 49 8.91 10.43 -6.20
CA ARG A 49 9.18 11.68 -5.46
C ARG A 49 9.76 11.46 -4.06
N TRP A 50 9.92 10.22 -3.63
CA TRP A 50 10.25 9.85 -2.26
C TRP A 50 11.63 9.20 -2.16
#